data_AF-A0A1S3ZRP3-F1
#
_entry.id   AF-A0A1S3ZRP3-F1
#
_cell.length_a   1.000
_cell.length_b   1.000
_cell.length_c   1.000
_cell.angle_alpha   90.00
_cell.angle_beta   90.00
_cell.angle_gamma   90.00
#
_symmetry.space_group_name_H-M   'P 1'
#
loop_
_entity.id
_entity.type
_entity.pdbx_description
1 polymer ?
#
loop_
_entity_poly.entity_id
_entity_poly.type
_entity_poly.pdbx_seq_one_letter_code
_entity_poly.pdbx_strand_id
1 'polypeptide(L)' 'MIRIIPDLSTRCRIPWEKKQEMCLADMVTKPGKPWEYCPREVFRKVSKILKDEFDLVVNAGFEIEFYLLKSVMSI' A
#
# COMPACT_ATOMS: atom_id res chain seq x y z
N MET A 1 8.40 -9.18 17.05
CA MET A 1 9.00 -8.14 16.18
C MET A 1 8.35 -8.24 14.81
N ILE A 2 7.93 -7.12 14.23
CA ILE A 2 7.35 -7.07 12.88
C ILE A 2 8.50 -7.01 11.87
N ARG A 3 8.41 -7.78 10.78
CA ARG A 3 9.33 -7.73 9.64
C ARG A 3 8.62 -7.09 8.46
N ILE A 4 9.34 -6.33 7.67
CA ILE A 4 8.85 -5.69 6.45
C ILE A 4 9.42 -6.46 5.27
N ILE A 5 8.55 -7.07 4.46
CA ILE A 5 8.94 -7.85 3.29
C ILE A 5 8.55 -7.07 2.02
N PRO A 6 9.51 -6.61 1.21
CA PRO A 6 9.20 -5.84 0.01
C PRO A 6 8.54 -6.71 -1.07
N ASP A 7 7.53 -6.17 -1.72
CA ASP A 7 6.84 -6.78 -2.85
C ASP A 7 7.34 -6.14 -4.15
N LEU A 8 8.36 -6.75 -4.75
CA LEU A 8 9.03 -6.21 -5.95
C LEU A 8 8.12 -6.14 -7.19
N SER A 9 6.97 -6.82 -7.18
CA SER A 9 5.96 -6.69 -8.26
C SER A 9 5.33 -5.30 -8.29
N THR A 10 5.39 -4.56 -7.19
CA THR A 10 4.85 -3.19 -7.06
C THR A 10 5.90 -2.10 -7.23
N ARG A 11 7.10 -2.48 -7.67
CA ARG A 11 8.21 -1.53 -7.83
C ARG A 11 7.86 -0.45 -8.85
N CYS A 12 8.02 0.81 -8.45
CA CYS A 12 7.87 1.96 -9.33
C CYS A 12 8.97 3.00 -9.09
N ARG A 13 9.24 3.82 -10.12
CA ARG A 13 10.18 4.94 -10.05
C ARG A 13 9.51 6.14 -9.40
N ILE A 14 10.26 6.90 -8.61
CA ILE A 14 9.78 8.14 -8.01
C ILE A 14 9.99 9.29 -9.01
N PRO A 15 8.94 9.94 -9.53
CA PRO A 15 9.08 10.91 -10.62
C PRO A 15 9.99 12.11 -10.29
N TRP A 16 10.04 12.53 -9.03
CA TRP A 16 10.84 13.67 -8.56
C TRP A 16 12.21 13.28 -7.97
N GLU A 17 12.54 11.98 -7.84
CA GLU A 17 13.83 11.51 -7.31
C GLU A 17 14.43 10.43 -8.21
N LYS A 18 15.45 10.80 -8.99
CA LYS A 18 15.98 9.98 -10.09
C LYS A 18 16.82 8.78 -9.63
N LYS A 19 17.33 8.78 -8.40
CA LYS A 19 18.21 7.73 -7.89
C LYS A 19 17.50 6.75 -6.95
N GLN A 20 16.18 6.89 -6.77
CA GLN A 20 15.40 6.05 -5.87
C GLN A 20 14.20 5.42 -6.58
N GLU A 21 13.84 4.24 -6.10
CA GLU A 21 12.63 3.51 -6.47
C GLU A 21 11.87 3.18 -5.18
N MET A 22 10.57 2.93 -5.31
CA MET A 22 9.73 2.49 -4.21
C MET A 22 9.02 1.19 -4.56
N CYS A 23 8.71 0.39 -3.55
CA CYS A 23 7.80 -0.74 -3.65
C CYS A 23 6.95 -0.78 -2.38
N LEU A 24 5.76 -1.35 -2.49
CA LEU A 24 4.95 -1.68 -1.32
C LEU A 24 5.60 -2.85 -0.58
N ALA A 25 5.25 -3.01 0.69
CA ALA A 25 5.76 -4.08 1.52
C ALA A 25 4.67 -4.67 2.40
N ASP A 26 4.86 -5.93 2.76
CA ASP A 26 3.99 -6.67 3.64
C ASP A 26 4.59 -6.70 5.04
N MET A 27 3.75 -6.44 6.05
CA MET A 27 4.16 -6.49 7.44
C MET A 27 3.85 -7.88 7.98
N VAL A 28 4.86 -8.60 8.47
CA VAL A 28 4.70 -9.99 8.94
C VAL A 28 5.22 -10.18 10.36
N THR A 29 4.57 -11.05 11.12
CA THR A 29 5.03 -11.45 12.47
C THR A 29 6.06 -12.57 12.42
N LYS A 30 5.94 -13.45 11.42
CA LYS A 30 6.87 -14.52 11.05
C LYS A 30 6.74 -14.79 9.55
N PRO A 31 7.71 -15.46 8.90
CA PRO A 31 7.59 -15.82 7.49
C PRO A 31 6.25 -16.52 7.22
N GLY A 32 5.52 -16.06 6.20
CA GLY A 32 4.19 -16.58 5.85
C GLY A 32 3.04 -16.21 6.79
N LYS A 33 3.27 -15.43 7.87
CA LYS A 33 2.19 -14.94 8.75
C LYS A 33 2.09 -13.41 8.71
N PRO A 34 1.13 -12.87 7.93
CA PRO A 34 0.75 -11.46 7.98
C PRO A 34 0.57 -10.96 9.40
N TRP A 35 1.00 -9.73 9.65
CA TRP A 35 0.60 -9.01 10.85
C TRP A 35 -0.87 -8.62 10.71
N GLU A 36 -1.65 -8.91 11.75
CA GLU A 36 -3.12 -8.79 11.69
C GLU A 36 -3.60 -7.35 11.45
N TYR A 37 -2.80 -6.35 11.84
CA TYR A 37 -3.07 -4.93 11.64
C TYR A 37 -2.43 -4.34 10.39
N CYS A 38 -1.84 -5.16 9.51
CA CYS A 38 -1.32 -4.66 8.24
C CYS A 38 -2.48 -4.26 7.32
N PRO A 39 -2.66 -2.96 6.99
CA PRO A 39 -3.84 -2.51 6.24
C PRO A 39 -3.97 -3.18 4.86
N ARG A 40 -2.82 -3.39 4.20
CA ARG A 40 -2.75 -4.07 2.89
C ARG A 40 -3.26 -5.51 2.96
N GLU A 41 -2.91 -6.22 4.02
CA GLU A 41 -3.34 -7.61 4.23
C GLU A 41 -4.81 -7.71 4.61
N VAL A 42 -5.32 -6.74 5.37
CA VAL A 42 -6.76 -6.63 5.65
C VAL A 42 -7.53 -6.46 4.32
N PHE A 43 -7.09 -5.54 3.46
CA PHE A 43 -7.74 -5.33 2.16
C PHE A 43 -7.68 -6.59 1.27
N ARG A 44 -6.50 -7.21 1.13
CA ARG A 44 -6.34 -8.46 0.35
C ARG A 44 -7.27 -9.57 0.82
N LYS A 45 -7.45 -9.75 2.13
CA LYS A 45 -8.38 -10.75 2.69
C LYS A 45 -9.82 -10.47 2.28
N VAL A 46 -10.28 -9.23 2.43
CA VAL A 46 -11.65 -8.84 2.06
C VAL A 46 -11.88 -8.98 0.56
N SER A 47 -10.93 -8.55 -0.28
CA SER A 47 -11.01 -8.74 -1.73
C SER A 47 -11.03 -10.22 -2.13
N LYS A 48 -10.27 -11.08 -1.42
CA LYS A 48 -10.27 -12.52 -1.67
C LYS A 48 -11.61 -13.17 -1.30
N ILE A 49 -12.19 -12.83 -0.15
CA ILE A 49 -13.52 -13.30 0.24
C ILE A 49 -14.54 -12.93 -0.84
N LEU A 50 -14.53 -11.67 -1.28
CA LEU A 50 -15.44 -11.18 -2.31
C LEU A 50 -15.32 -11.97 -3.63
N LYS A 51 -14.10 -12.28 -4.05
CA LYS A 51 -13.86 -13.04 -5.27
C LYS A 51 -14.20 -14.53 -5.12
N ASP A 52 -13.78 -15.16 -4.03
CA ASP A 52 -13.92 -16.60 -3.83
C ASP A 52 -15.38 -17.00 -3.53
N GLU A 53 -16.10 -16.18 -2.75
CA GLU A 53 -17.48 -16.51 -2.31
C GLU A 53 -18.55 -15.94 -3.25
N PHE A 54 -18.26 -14.85 -3.99
CA PHE A 54 -19.26 -14.14 -4.78
C PHE A 54 -18.85 -13.91 -6.25
N ASP A 55 -17.65 -14.32 -6.66
CA ASP A 55 -17.07 -14.06 -8.00
C ASP A 55 -16.94 -12.56 -8.37
N LEU A 56 -17.00 -11.66 -7.39
CA LEU A 56 -16.98 -10.22 -7.59
C LEU A 56 -15.56 -9.63 -7.45
N VAL A 57 -15.29 -8.57 -8.21
CA VAL A 57 -14.02 -7.80 -8.17
C VAL A 57 -14.33 -6.33 -7.95
N VAL A 58 -13.67 -5.71 -6.96
CA VAL A 58 -13.80 -4.28 -6.69
C VAL A 58 -12.92 -3.47 -7.64
N ASN A 59 -13.53 -2.51 -8.34
CA ASN A 59 -12.83 -1.45 -9.07
C ASN A 59 -13.25 -0.11 -8.46
N ALA A 60 -12.29 0.66 -7.95
CA ALA A 60 -12.54 1.92 -7.26
C ALA A 60 -11.59 3.01 -7.75
N GLY A 61 -12.11 4.24 -7.85
CA GLY A 61 -11.34 5.47 -8.05
C GLY A 61 -11.43 6.34 -6.81
N PHE A 62 -10.36 7.09 -6.51
CA PHE A 62 -10.31 8.01 -5.37
C PHE A 62 -10.12 9.44 -5.87
N GLU A 63 -10.89 10.36 -5.32
CA GLU A 63 -10.73 11.80 -5.54
C GLU A 63 -9.95 12.36 -4.34
N ILE A 64 -8.64 12.51 -4.51
CA ILE A 64 -7.73 12.99 -3.44
C ILE A 64 -7.65 14.51 -3.51
N GLU A 65 -8.60 15.17 -2.85
CA GLU A 65 -8.57 16.63 -2.70
C GLU A 65 -7.51 17.06 -1.67
N PHE A 66 -6.84 18.17 -1.94
CA PHE A 66 -5.86 18.77 -1.02
C PHE A 66 -5.79 20.28 -1.18
N TYR A 67 -5.34 20.98 -0.13
CA TYR A 67 -5.08 22.42 -0.16
C TYR A 67 -3.58 22.70 -0.25
N LEU A 68 -3.19 23.64 -1.10
CA LEU A 68 -1.86 24.26 -1.04
C LEU A 68 -1.92 25.46 -0.09
N LEU A 69 -1.35 25.28 1.10
CA LEU A 69 -1.24 26.36 2.08
C LEU A 69 0.06 27.14 1.85
N LYS A 70 0.08 28.42 2.25
CA LYS A 70 1.32 29.20 2.25
C LYS A 70 2.33 28.53 3.17
N SER A 71 3.58 28.45 2.73
CA SER A 71 4.66 28.00 3.61
C SER A 71 4.73 28.90 4.84
N VAL A 72 4.77 28.29 6.03
CA VAL A 72 5.00 29.02 7.29
C VAL A 72 6.50 29.36 7.45
N MET A 73 7.35 28.72 6.66
CA MET A 73 8.78 29.00 6.58
C MET A 73 9.12 29.68 5.26
N SER A 74 9.48 30.96 5.34
CA SER A 74 10.20 31.66 4.28
C SER A 74 11.61 31.06 4.23
N ILE A 75 11.96 30.41 3.12
CA ILE A 75 13.37 30.19 2.75
C ILE A 75 13.79 31.39 1.90
#